data_AF-G4U3B7-F1
#
_entry.id   AF-G4U3B7-F1
#
_cell.length_a   1.000
_cell.length_b   1.000
_cell.length_c   1.000
_cell.angle_alpha   90.00
_cell.angle_beta   90.00
_cell.angle_gamma   90.00
#
_symmetry.space_group_name_H-M   'P 1'
#
loop_
_entity.id
_entity.type
_entity.pdbx_description
1 polymer ?
#
loop_
_entity_poly.entity_id
_entity_poly.type
_entity_poly.pdbx_seq_one_letter_code
_entity_poly.pdbx_strand_id
1 'polypeptide(L)'
;MSYSPDTSSRAYKKALRLHNKSKKTPAAEVLPALREQEKQYKSRFPPPSLDDALDIRAVWQDPDDAAQVWKGSPDAVRIESIGCLSEERPHAKAYGIPELPGFLLLPGFLRPNEQRRLIKAILEDYAKAPNENNLDIHYILPEDGIWPSWKAYNDRKAKGYSEEPIIATKASASDMNVPGSSRVLIENPPASVENLAEFQALEKPPAAPSATLSPSPLSSLVHKLRWSNIGYFYHWGTKSYQFDRELTPIPSYIQQICKECVSSVNWSDVWRDGADMKAGRWDTEHPDWSEWPKTYGYVNGACGQIGALVDLTSCLNFVGLGMCIPHWGSYEGGESHSHCFALWRCGNHVWTSLSAGVSCRVPGDDQAQYQCEAGLSNQLCV
;
A
#
# COMPACT_ATOMS: atom_id res chain seq x y z
N MET A 1 -25.84 -10.28 -14.24
CA MET A 1 -27.20 -9.70 -14.08
C MET A 1 -27.04 -8.23 -13.71
N SER A 2 -27.41 -7.29 -14.58
CA SER A 2 -27.36 -5.86 -14.28
C SER A 2 -28.50 -5.53 -13.31
N TYR A 3 -28.20 -5.42 -12.02
CA TYR A 3 -29.15 -4.97 -11.02
C TYR A 3 -29.47 -3.49 -11.29
N SER A 4 -30.60 -3.21 -11.96
CA SER A 4 -31.07 -1.83 -12.12
C SER A 4 -31.56 -1.35 -10.75
N PRO A 5 -30.96 -0.29 -10.17
CA PRO A 5 -31.35 0.17 -8.85
C PRO A 5 -32.79 0.70 -8.86
N ASP A 6 -33.56 0.40 -7.83
CA ASP A 6 -34.91 0.97 -7.65
C ASP A 6 -34.82 2.48 -7.43
N THR A 7 -35.04 3.21 -8.53
CA THR A 7 -34.99 4.68 -8.59
C THR A 7 -36.12 5.35 -7.81
N SER A 8 -37.16 4.60 -7.46
CA SER A 8 -38.30 5.09 -6.68
C SER A 8 -38.02 5.08 -5.16
N SER A 9 -37.06 4.29 -4.71
CA SER A 9 -36.73 4.11 -3.30
C SER A 9 -36.25 5.40 -2.60
N ARG A 10 -36.59 5.53 -1.31
CA ARG A 10 -36.17 6.67 -0.47
C ARG A 10 -34.63 6.75 -0.35
N ALA A 11 -33.96 5.60 -0.33
CA ALA A 11 -32.50 5.50 -0.27
C ALA A 11 -31.86 6.06 -1.56
N TYR A 12 -32.35 5.66 -2.73
CA TYR A 12 -31.87 6.15 -4.02
C TYR A 12 -32.06 7.66 -4.15
N LYS A 13 -33.27 8.17 -3.84
CA LYS A 13 -33.56 9.62 -3.86
C LYS A 13 -32.65 10.41 -2.92
N LYS A 14 -32.35 9.88 -1.72
CA LYS A 14 -31.41 10.50 -0.77
C LYS A 14 -29.98 10.53 -1.34
N ALA A 15 -29.52 9.42 -1.91
CA ALA A 15 -28.19 9.31 -2.51
C ALA A 15 -28.01 10.25 -3.71
N LEU A 16 -29.01 10.30 -4.61
CA LEU A 16 -29.05 11.22 -5.75
C LEU A 16 -29.00 12.69 -5.32
N ARG A 17 -29.75 13.04 -4.27
CA ARG A 17 -29.70 14.41 -3.72
C ARG A 17 -28.32 14.77 -3.15
N LEU A 18 -27.68 13.84 -2.42
CA LEU A 18 -26.34 14.05 -1.87
C LEU A 18 -25.29 14.18 -2.99
N HIS A 19 -25.36 13.34 -4.02
CA HIS A 19 -24.52 13.41 -5.22
C HIS A 19 -24.68 14.72 -5.97
N ASN A 20 -25.92 15.16 -6.19
CA ASN A 20 -26.17 16.45 -6.84
C ASN A 20 -25.71 17.64 -5.99
N LYS A 21 -25.68 17.50 -4.65
CA LYS A 21 -25.14 18.52 -3.76
C LYS A 21 -23.60 18.57 -3.81
N SER A 22 -22.91 17.43 -3.83
CA SER A 22 -21.44 17.39 -3.92
C SER A 22 -20.91 17.95 -5.24
N LYS A 23 -21.70 17.87 -6.32
CA LYS A 23 -21.38 18.48 -7.62
C LYS A 23 -21.62 20.00 -7.70
N LYS A 24 -22.33 20.60 -6.73
CA LYS A 24 -22.67 22.04 -6.71
C LYS A 24 -21.65 22.89 -5.95
N THR A 25 -20.71 22.27 -5.23
CA THR A 25 -19.54 22.98 -4.71
C THR A 25 -18.78 23.53 -5.92
N PRO A 26 -18.31 24.79 -5.92
CA PRO A 26 -17.59 25.36 -7.05
C PRO A 26 -16.54 24.35 -7.48
N ALA A 27 -16.56 23.98 -8.76
CA ALA A 27 -15.53 23.11 -9.30
C ALA A 27 -14.20 23.79 -8.98
N ALA A 28 -13.47 23.26 -8.00
CA ALA A 28 -12.05 23.45 -7.95
C ALA A 28 -11.53 23.18 -9.36
N GLU A 29 -10.59 24.01 -9.79
CA GLU A 29 -9.80 23.92 -11.02
C GLU A 29 -9.78 22.52 -11.64
N VAL A 30 -9.80 22.46 -12.98
CA VAL A 30 -9.65 21.24 -13.79
C VAL A 30 -8.76 20.24 -13.04
N LEU A 31 -9.36 19.16 -12.56
CA LEU A 31 -8.65 18.22 -11.72
C LEU A 31 -7.63 17.48 -12.60
N PRO A 32 -6.43 17.17 -12.08
CA PRO A 32 -5.52 16.30 -12.80
C PRO A 32 -6.20 14.97 -13.15
N ALA A 33 -5.91 14.41 -14.33
CA ALA A 33 -6.59 13.21 -14.86
C ALA A 33 -6.62 12.05 -13.86
N LEU A 34 -5.52 11.82 -13.13
CA LEU A 34 -5.45 10.80 -12.07
C LEU A 34 -6.49 11.04 -10.97
N ARG A 35 -6.66 12.30 -10.55
CA ARG A 35 -7.60 12.68 -9.48
C ARG A 35 -9.05 12.55 -9.92
N GLU A 36 -9.33 12.76 -11.21
CA GLU A 36 -10.64 12.52 -11.80
C GLU A 36 -11.00 11.03 -11.78
N GLN A 37 -10.09 10.18 -12.28
CA GLN A 37 -10.28 8.72 -12.28
C GLN A 37 -10.41 8.18 -10.85
N GLU A 38 -9.57 8.64 -9.91
CA GLU A 38 -9.65 8.23 -8.52
C GLU A 38 -11.02 8.58 -7.89
N LYS A 39 -11.52 9.80 -8.13
CA LYS A 39 -12.84 10.22 -7.65
C LYS A 39 -13.96 9.38 -8.27
N GLN A 40 -13.85 9.06 -9.56
CA GLN A 40 -14.80 8.19 -10.25
C GLN A 40 -14.88 6.83 -9.58
N TYR A 41 -13.75 6.12 -9.42
CA TYR A 41 -13.73 4.78 -8.83
C TYR A 41 -14.04 4.75 -7.32
N LYS A 42 -13.83 5.86 -6.60
CA LYS A 42 -14.24 6.00 -5.19
C LYS A 42 -15.71 6.40 -5.01
N SER A 43 -16.44 6.68 -6.09
CA SER A 43 -17.85 7.05 -6.02
C SER A 43 -18.69 5.91 -5.45
N ARG A 44 -19.46 6.19 -4.38
CA ARG A 44 -20.45 5.24 -3.87
C ARG A 44 -21.79 5.34 -4.61
N PHE A 45 -22.06 6.48 -5.25
CA PHE A 45 -23.31 6.73 -5.94
C PHE A 45 -23.15 7.75 -7.08
N PRO A 46 -23.54 7.43 -8.32
CA PRO A 46 -23.80 6.06 -8.76
C PRO A 46 -22.53 5.19 -8.55
N PRO A 47 -22.68 3.87 -8.37
CA PRO A 47 -21.54 2.98 -8.43
C PRO A 47 -20.77 3.20 -9.74
N PRO A 48 -19.43 3.19 -9.71
CA PRO A 48 -18.64 3.37 -10.92
C PRO A 48 -18.90 2.22 -11.90
N SER A 49 -18.81 2.51 -13.20
CA SER A 49 -18.60 1.44 -14.16
C SER A 49 -17.21 0.83 -13.94
N LEU A 50 -17.11 -0.48 -14.09
CA LEU A 50 -15.85 -1.23 -14.04
C LEU A 50 -15.44 -1.71 -15.44
N ASP A 51 -16.13 -1.28 -16.50
CA ASP A 51 -15.84 -1.71 -17.87
C ASP A 51 -14.42 -1.32 -18.31
N ASP A 52 -13.88 -0.23 -17.76
CA ASP A 52 -12.51 0.24 -18.01
C ASP A 52 -11.50 -0.29 -16.96
N ALA A 53 -11.90 -1.21 -16.08
CA ALA A 53 -11.02 -1.81 -15.09
C ALA A 53 -10.48 -3.17 -15.60
N LEU A 54 -9.16 -3.36 -15.54
CA LEU A 54 -8.52 -4.61 -15.96
C LEU A 54 -8.99 -5.79 -15.10
N ASP A 55 -9.67 -6.75 -15.72
CA ASP A 55 -10.07 -8.01 -15.10
C ASP A 55 -9.05 -9.11 -15.42
N ILE A 56 -7.96 -9.15 -14.66
CA ILE A 56 -6.86 -10.12 -14.86
C ILE A 56 -7.31 -11.58 -14.74
N ARG A 57 -8.42 -11.85 -14.03
CA ARG A 57 -8.96 -13.22 -13.86
C ARG A 57 -9.52 -13.76 -15.17
N ALA A 58 -10.14 -12.90 -15.98
CA ALA A 58 -10.66 -13.27 -17.29
C ALA A 58 -9.53 -13.69 -18.25
N VAL A 59 -8.31 -13.15 -18.06
CA VAL A 59 -7.13 -13.49 -18.85
C VAL A 59 -6.40 -14.70 -18.28
N TRP A 60 -6.24 -14.79 -16.96
CA TRP A 60 -5.53 -15.88 -16.29
C TRP A 60 -6.31 -17.20 -16.27
N GLN A 61 -7.65 -17.12 -16.35
CA GLN A 61 -8.61 -18.23 -16.25
C GLN A 61 -8.47 -18.95 -14.91
N ASP A 62 -8.81 -18.25 -13.82
CA ASP A 62 -8.74 -18.78 -12.46
C ASP A 62 -9.58 -20.08 -12.36
N PRO A 63 -8.95 -21.23 -12.04
CA PRO A 63 -9.65 -22.51 -11.96
C PRO A 63 -10.67 -22.58 -10.81
N ASP A 64 -10.59 -21.67 -9.82
CA ASP A 64 -11.44 -21.65 -8.63
C ASP A 64 -12.55 -20.56 -8.69
N ASP A 65 -12.91 -20.04 -9.88
CA ASP A 65 -13.87 -18.93 -10.07
C ASP A 65 -15.33 -19.33 -9.72
N ALA A 66 -15.59 -19.52 -8.43
CA ALA A 66 -16.89 -19.96 -7.92
C ALA A 66 -17.88 -18.80 -7.72
N ALA A 67 -17.50 -17.53 -7.93
CA ALA A 67 -18.42 -16.40 -7.85
C ALA A 67 -17.82 -15.13 -8.49
N GLN A 68 -18.27 -14.77 -9.69
CA GLN A 68 -17.92 -13.50 -10.32
C GLN A 68 -18.66 -12.33 -9.62
N VAL A 69 -18.13 -11.87 -8.48
CA VAL A 69 -18.74 -10.80 -7.66
C VAL A 69 -18.65 -9.41 -8.32
N TRP A 70 -17.69 -9.23 -9.20
CA TRP A 70 -17.56 -8.05 -10.06
C TRP A 70 -16.98 -8.47 -11.41
N LYS A 71 -17.25 -7.69 -12.45
CA LYS A 71 -16.79 -7.91 -13.82
C LYS A 71 -16.16 -6.63 -14.35
N GLY A 72 -14.92 -6.73 -14.81
CA GLY A 72 -14.25 -5.68 -15.58
C GLY A 72 -14.07 -6.09 -17.04
N SER A 73 -13.04 -5.54 -17.68
CA SER A 73 -12.65 -5.88 -19.06
C SER A 73 -11.26 -6.55 -19.09
N PRO A 74 -11.09 -7.67 -19.81
CA PRO A 74 -9.77 -8.26 -20.04
C PRO A 74 -8.88 -7.37 -20.93
N ASP A 75 -9.49 -6.47 -21.71
CA ASP A 75 -8.82 -5.63 -22.71
C ASP A 75 -8.70 -4.17 -22.27
N ALA A 76 -9.03 -3.84 -21.01
CA ALA A 76 -8.95 -2.48 -20.48
C ALA A 76 -7.54 -1.88 -20.60
N VAL A 77 -6.52 -2.73 -20.51
CA VAL A 77 -5.10 -2.39 -20.69
C VAL A 77 -4.43 -3.53 -21.43
N ARG A 78 -3.55 -3.20 -22.38
CA ARG A 78 -2.72 -4.19 -23.07
C ARG A 78 -1.78 -4.85 -22.06
N ILE A 79 -1.89 -6.16 -21.93
CA ILE A 79 -0.97 -6.96 -21.12
C ILE A 79 -0.34 -8.06 -21.96
N GLU A 80 0.87 -8.46 -21.58
CA GLU A 80 1.62 -9.51 -22.25
C GLU A 80 2.13 -10.54 -21.26
N SER A 81 2.13 -11.80 -21.66
CA SER A 81 2.69 -12.88 -20.84
C SER A 81 4.20 -12.69 -20.73
N ILE A 82 4.69 -12.76 -19.50
CA ILE A 82 6.12 -12.79 -19.17
C ILE A 82 6.47 -14.23 -18.80
N GLY A 83 7.61 -14.71 -19.26
CA GLY A 83 8.08 -16.05 -18.92
C GLY A 83 8.18 -16.23 -17.41
N CYS A 84 7.65 -17.35 -16.91
CA CYS A 84 7.79 -17.74 -15.50
C CYS A 84 8.66 -18.99 -15.40
N LEU A 85 9.79 -18.88 -14.70
CA LEU A 85 10.86 -19.87 -14.61
C LEU A 85 10.81 -20.71 -13.32
N SER A 86 9.73 -20.62 -12.54
CA SER A 86 9.65 -21.31 -11.24
C SER A 86 9.37 -22.80 -11.38
N GLU A 87 10.34 -23.64 -11.04
CA GLU A 87 10.13 -25.09 -10.92
C GLU A 87 9.19 -25.44 -9.75
N GLU A 88 9.26 -24.68 -8.65
CA GLU A 88 8.40 -24.91 -7.48
C GLU A 88 6.95 -24.48 -7.69
N ARG A 89 6.71 -23.60 -8.67
CA ARG A 89 5.40 -23.00 -8.98
C ARG A 89 5.14 -23.05 -10.49
N PRO A 90 4.99 -24.26 -11.09
CA PRO A 90 4.82 -24.41 -12.53
C PRO A 90 3.52 -23.79 -13.07
N HIS A 91 2.55 -23.50 -12.19
CA HIS A 91 1.30 -22.82 -12.54
C HIS A 91 1.35 -21.30 -12.41
N ALA A 92 2.43 -20.74 -11.86
CA ALA A 92 2.58 -19.30 -11.74
C ALA A 92 2.65 -18.67 -13.14
N LYS A 93 1.88 -17.61 -13.33
CA LYS A 93 1.91 -16.80 -14.55
C LYS A 93 2.30 -15.38 -14.17
N ALA A 94 3.02 -14.72 -15.06
CA ALA A 94 3.38 -13.32 -14.92
C ALA A 94 2.88 -12.56 -16.16
N TYR A 95 2.40 -11.35 -15.96
CA TYR A 95 1.95 -10.46 -17.02
C TYR A 95 2.57 -9.08 -16.84
N GLY A 96 3.07 -8.48 -17.92
CA GLY A 96 3.61 -7.13 -17.96
C GLY A 96 2.71 -6.19 -18.76
N ILE A 97 2.84 -4.89 -18.50
CA ILE A 97 2.23 -3.83 -19.33
C ILE A 97 3.36 -3.23 -20.18
N PRO A 98 3.38 -3.40 -21.51
CA PRO A 98 4.47 -2.93 -22.36
C PRO A 98 4.76 -1.42 -22.23
N GLU A 99 3.72 -0.63 -22.00
CA GLU A 99 3.80 0.81 -21.80
C GLU A 99 4.37 1.21 -20.43
N LEU A 100 4.47 0.25 -19.49
CA LEU A 100 5.00 0.43 -18.13
C LEU A 100 6.06 -0.64 -17.79
N PRO A 101 7.26 -0.59 -18.42
CA PRO A 101 8.33 -1.54 -18.14
C PRO A 101 8.70 -1.60 -16.64
N GLY A 102 8.85 -2.82 -16.14
CA GLY A 102 9.11 -3.12 -14.72
C GLY A 102 7.85 -3.30 -13.86
N PHE A 103 6.65 -3.01 -14.38
CA PHE A 103 5.38 -3.36 -13.73
C PHE A 103 4.95 -4.78 -14.09
N LEU A 104 4.65 -5.60 -13.08
CA LEU A 104 4.27 -7.00 -13.25
C LEU A 104 3.05 -7.37 -12.41
N LEU A 105 2.19 -8.21 -12.99
CA LEU A 105 1.06 -8.86 -12.34
C LEU A 105 1.33 -10.36 -12.26
N LEU A 106 1.31 -10.91 -11.05
CA LEU A 106 1.46 -12.36 -10.81
C LEU A 106 0.19 -12.92 -10.14
N PRO A 107 -0.91 -13.09 -10.90
CA PRO A 107 -2.17 -13.59 -10.34
C PRO A 107 -1.99 -15.01 -9.80
N GLY A 108 -2.52 -15.25 -8.60
CA GLY A 108 -2.49 -16.58 -7.98
C GLY A 108 -1.10 -17.08 -7.56
N PHE A 109 -0.08 -16.23 -7.50
CA PHE A 109 1.29 -16.65 -7.16
C PHE A 109 1.37 -17.39 -5.82
N LEU A 110 0.65 -16.90 -4.81
CA LEU A 110 0.54 -17.54 -3.50
C LEU A 110 -0.47 -18.69 -3.53
N ARG A 111 -0.07 -19.87 -3.06
CA ARG A 111 -0.96 -21.03 -2.90
C ARG A 111 -2.00 -20.76 -1.80
N PRO A 112 -3.21 -21.36 -1.84
CA PRO A 112 -4.26 -21.09 -0.85
C PRO A 112 -3.82 -21.27 0.62
N ASN A 113 -3.00 -22.28 0.92
CA ASN A 113 -2.48 -22.50 2.26
C ASN A 113 -1.46 -21.45 2.69
N GLU A 114 -0.66 -20.94 1.75
CA GLU A 114 0.30 -19.87 1.98
C GLU A 114 -0.41 -18.56 2.31
N GLN A 115 -1.47 -18.24 1.56
CA GLN A 115 -2.32 -17.08 1.84
C GLN A 115 -2.93 -17.15 3.25
N ARG A 116 -3.52 -18.30 3.62
CA ARG A 116 -4.11 -18.49 4.97
C ARG A 116 -3.06 -18.36 6.06
N ARG A 117 -1.89 -18.99 5.88
CA ARG A 117 -0.77 -18.92 6.81
C ARG A 117 -0.30 -17.48 6.98
N LEU A 118 -0.20 -16.74 5.88
CA LEU A 118 0.25 -15.35 5.87
C LEU A 118 -0.76 -14.43 6.55
N ILE A 119 -2.05 -14.54 6.24
CA ILE A 119 -3.12 -13.80 6.96
C ILE A 119 -3.02 -14.03 8.46
N LYS A 120 -2.91 -15.30 8.86
CA LYS A 120 -2.83 -15.68 10.27
C LYS A 120 -1.61 -15.05 10.94
N ALA A 121 -0.43 -15.20 10.34
CA ALA A 121 0.81 -14.67 10.89
C ALA A 121 0.80 -13.13 10.95
N ILE A 122 0.23 -12.46 9.94
CA ILE A 122 0.07 -11.01 9.93
C ILE A 122 -0.76 -10.52 11.13
N LEU A 123 -1.88 -11.19 11.41
CA LEU A 123 -2.77 -10.80 12.50
C LEU A 123 -2.22 -11.22 13.87
N GLU A 124 -1.60 -12.40 13.98
CA GLU A 124 -1.19 -12.99 15.27
C GLU A 124 0.24 -12.64 15.68
N ASP A 125 1.14 -12.47 14.73
CA ASP A 125 2.58 -12.38 14.98
C ASP A 125 3.18 -11.06 14.54
N TYR A 126 2.70 -10.47 13.44
CA TYR A 126 3.29 -9.24 12.90
C TYR A 126 2.59 -7.98 13.38
N ALA A 127 1.40 -8.08 13.97
CA ALA A 127 0.66 -6.96 14.57
C ALA A 127 0.83 -6.87 16.10
N LYS A 128 1.97 -7.33 16.62
CA LYS A 128 2.33 -7.25 18.03
C LYS A 128 3.82 -6.93 18.20
N ALA A 129 4.22 -6.55 19.41
CA ALA A 129 5.61 -6.28 19.75
C ALA A 129 6.53 -7.46 19.34
N PRO A 130 7.75 -7.19 18.83
CA PRO A 130 8.40 -5.88 18.73
C PRO A 130 7.99 -5.05 17.49
N ASN A 131 7.09 -5.55 16.65
CA ASN A 131 6.63 -4.82 15.48
C ASN A 131 5.68 -3.70 15.88
N GLU A 132 6.08 -2.45 15.61
CA GLU A 132 5.22 -1.29 15.82
C GLU A 132 4.10 -1.25 14.80
N ASN A 133 2.90 -0.92 15.29
CA ASN A 133 1.69 -0.72 14.52
C ASN A 133 1.05 0.66 14.82
N ASN A 134 0.02 1.00 14.06
CA ASN A 134 -0.64 2.30 14.18
C ASN A 134 -1.34 2.55 15.52
N LEU A 135 -1.61 1.51 16.31
CA LEU A 135 -2.29 1.62 17.60
C LEU A 135 -1.30 1.79 18.75
N ASP A 136 -0.04 1.36 18.59
CA ASP A 136 1.03 1.55 19.59
C ASP A 136 1.27 3.02 19.91
N ILE A 137 1.02 3.92 18.96
CA ILE A 137 1.16 5.37 19.18
C ILE A 137 0.17 5.85 20.26
N HIS A 138 -0.98 5.20 20.40
CA HIS A 138 -2.14 5.77 21.10
C HIS A 138 -2.62 4.95 22.29
N TYR A 139 -2.40 3.64 22.29
CA TYR A 139 -2.98 2.71 23.27
C TYR A 139 -1.90 1.88 23.95
N ILE A 140 -2.20 1.44 25.17
CA ILE A 140 -1.37 0.46 25.90
C ILE A 140 -1.86 -0.92 25.48
N LEU A 141 -1.22 -1.51 24.46
CA LEU A 141 -1.66 -2.77 23.87
C LEU A 141 -1.29 -3.98 24.73
N PRO A 142 -2.04 -5.09 24.65
CA PRO A 142 -1.65 -6.36 25.25
C PRO A 142 -0.32 -6.87 24.68
N GLU A 143 0.52 -7.48 25.52
CA GLU A 143 1.84 -8.03 25.11
C GLU A 143 1.69 -9.08 23.99
N ASP A 144 0.70 -9.95 24.08
CA ASP A 144 0.39 -10.97 23.07
C ASP A 144 -0.21 -10.38 21.77
N GLY A 145 -0.47 -9.08 21.73
CA GLY A 145 -1.13 -8.40 20.63
C GLY A 145 -2.66 -8.37 20.72
N ILE A 146 -3.25 -7.48 19.93
CA ILE A 146 -4.70 -7.22 19.95
C ILE A 146 -5.49 -8.43 19.43
N TRP A 147 -5.04 -9.08 18.35
CA TRP A 147 -5.80 -10.15 17.73
C TRP A 147 -5.83 -11.45 18.56
N PRO A 148 -4.69 -11.96 19.10
CA PRO A 148 -4.74 -13.09 20.03
C PRO A 148 -5.59 -12.80 21.26
N SER A 149 -5.48 -11.59 21.83
CA SER A 149 -6.32 -11.15 22.95
C SER A 149 -7.80 -11.15 22.60
N TRP A 150 -8.16 -10.66 21.41
CA TRP A 150 -9.54 -10.62 20.93
C TRP A 150 -10.11 -12.03 20.70
N LYS A 151 -9.31 -12.94 20.17
CA LYS A 151 -9.68 -14.35 20.01
C LYS A 151 -9.94 -15.02 21.36
N ALA A 152 -9.03 -14.84 22.32
CA ALA A 152 -9.20 -15.35 23.68
C ALA A 152 -10.42 -14.75 24.38
N TYR A 153 -10.74 -13.47 24.12
CA TYR A 153 -11.99 -12.87 24.57
C TYR A 153 -13.22 -13.53 23.93
N ASN A 154 -13.24 -13.73 22.62
CA ASN A 154 -14.38 -14.38 21.95
C ASN A 154 -14.60 -15.82 22.41
N ASP A 155 -13.52 -16.57 22.66
CA ASP A 155 -13.61 -17.94 23.17
C ASP A 155 -14.20 -17.97 24.60
N ARG A 156 -13.85 -16.99 25.44
CA ARG A 156 -14.47 -16.81 26.77
C ARG A 156 -15.92 -16.34 26.65
N LYS A 157 -16.22 -15.44 25.73
CA LYS A 157 -17.58 -14.96 25.46
C LYS A 157 -18.51 -16.10 25.07
N ALA A 158 -18.05 -17.02 24.22
CA ALA A 158 -18.79 -18.22 23.86
C ALA A 158 -19.08 -19.14 25.07
N LYS A 159 -18.28 -19.04 26.14
CA LYS A 159 -18.46 -19.78 27.41
C LYS A 159 -19.27 -19.02 28.47
N GLY A 160 -19.87 -17.87 28.12
CA GLY A 160 -20.76 -17.10 29.00
C GLY A 160 -20.10 -15.96 29.77
N TYR A 161 -18.82 -15.64 29.52
CA TYR A 161 -18.17 -14.46 30.11
C TYR A 161 -18.53 -13.19 29.30
N SER A 162 -19.02 -12.13 29.96
CA SER A 162 -19.48 -10.92 29.26
C SER A 162 -18.51 -9.73 29.29
N GLU A 163 -17.55 -9.72 30.22
CA GLU A 163 -16.68 -8.57 30.43
C GLU A 163 -15.62 -8.46 29.33
N GLU A 164 -15.74 -7.42 28.52
CA GLU A 164 -14.78 -7.08 27.48
C GLU A 164 -13.64 -6.21 28.06
N PRO A 165 -12.37 -6.56 27.79
CA PRO A 165 -11.25 -5.71 28.19
C PRO A 165 -11.33 -4.32 27.54
N ILE A 166 -11.21 -3.28 28.36
CA ILE A 166 -11.05 -1.90 27.92
C ILE A 166 -9.56 -1.59 27.84
N ILE A 167 -9.10 -1.19 26.66
CA ILE A 167 -7.72 -0.82 26.39
C ILE A 167 -7.52 0.67 26.69
N ALA A 168 -6.60 0.97 27.61
CA ALA A 168 -6.28 2.33 28.02
C ALA A 168 -5.48 3.09 26.95
N THR A 169 -5.59 4.41 26.97
CA THR A 169 -4.81 5.31 26.12
C THR A 169 -3.47 5.66 26.77
N LYS A 170 -2.45 5.96 25.95
CA LYS A 170 -1.15 6.45 26.42
C LYS A 170 -1.16 7.93 26.81
N ALA A 171 -2.10 8.72 26.28
CA ALA A 171 -2.24 10.13 26.65
C ALA A 171 -2.69 10.24 28.11
N SER A 172 -2.02 11.08 28.89
CA SER A 172 -2.40 11.36 30.28
C SER A 172 -3.55 12.37 30.31
N ALA A 173 -4.37 12.36 31.36
CA ALA A 173 -5.44 13.34 31.54
C ALA A 173 -4.92 14.80 31.58
N SER A 174 -3.65 15.01 31.92
CA SER A 174 -2.96 16.30 31.89
C SER A 174 -2.61 16.81 30.48
N ASP A 175 -2.55 15.92 29.47
CA ASP A 175 -2.14 16.26 28.09
C ASP A 175 -3.29 16.81 27.24
N MET A 176 -4.52 16.78 27.78
CA MET A 176 -5.76 17.27 27.13
C MET A 176 -5.79 18.78 26.88
N ASN A 177 -4.82 19.55 27.42
CA ASN A 177 -4.76 21.00 27.34
C ASN A 177 -3.65 21.57 26.44
N VAL A 178 -2.90 20.75 25.70
CA VAL A 178 -1.95 21.28 24.71
C VAL A 178 -2.71 21.61 23.42
N PRO A 179 -2.78 22.89 23.01
CA PRO A 179 -3.39 23.25 21.72
C PRO A 179 -2.67 22.47 20.64
N GLY A 180 -3.43 21.67 19.88
CA GLY A 180 -2.89 20.79 18.86
C GLY A 180 -1.95 21.58 17.96
N SER A 181 -0.65 21.24 18.01
CA SER A 181 0.28 21.71 17.00
C SER A 181 -0.35 21.33 15.67
N SER A 182 -0.65 22.33 14.84
CA SER A 182 -1.15 22.08 13.50
C SER A 182 -0.20 21.07 12.87
N ARG A 183 -0.72 19.93 12.39
CA ARG A 183 0.11 18.93 11.72
C ARG A 183 0.83 19.64 10.58
N VAL A 184 2.13 19.87 10.76
CA VAL A 184 2.95 20.50 9.73
C VAL A 184 3.16 19.44 8.66
N LEU A 185 2.79 19.76 7.42
CA LEU A 185 3.08 18.88 6.31
C LEU A 185 4.60 18.82 6.13
N ILE A 186 5.17 17.63 6.27
CA ILE A 186 6.60 17.40 6.09
C ILE A 186 6.83 17.08 4.62
N GLU A 187 7.33 18.08 3.88
CA GLU A 187 7.81 17.95 2.51
C GLU A 187 9.33 17.83 2.53
N ASN A 188 9.80 16.59 2.59
CA ASN A 188 11.22 16.29 2.43
C ASN A 188 11.56 16.24 0.95
N PRO A 189 12.74 16.74 0.53
CA PRO A 189 13.21 16.50 -0.82
C PRO A 189 13.33 14.98 -1.08
N PRO A 190 13.22 14.52 -2.34
CA PRO A 190 13.44 13.12 -2.67
C PRO A 190 14.80 12.67 -2.17
N ALA A 191 14.86 11.46 -1.61
CA ALA A 191 16.13 10.89 -1.21
C ALA A 191 16.97 10.57 -2.46
N SER A 192 18.25 10.89 -2.38
CA SER A 192 19.30 10.65 -3.37
C SER A 192 20.54 10.14 -2.65
N VAL A 193 21.54 9.67 -3.39
CA VAL A 193 22.79 9.17 -2.80
C VAL A 193 23.51 10.29 -2.02
N GLU A 194 23.39 11.52 -2.49
CA GLU A 194 24.07 12.70 -1.96
C GLU A 194 23.45 13.18 -0.63
N ASN A 195 22.12 13.06 -0.49
CA ASN A 195 21.40 13.55 0.69
C ASN A 195 21.01 12.44 1.69
N LEU A 196 21.34 11.18 1.40
CA LEU A 196 20.98 10.03 2.24
C LEU A 196 21.55 10.13 3.66
N ALA A 197 22.81 10.55 3.79
CA ALA A 197 23.46 10.70 5.10
C ALA A 197 22.77 11.76 5.97
N GLU A 198 22.34 12.86 5.36
CA GLU A 198 21.60 13.92 6.04
C GLU A 198 20.22 13.40 6.51
N PHE A 199 19.49 12.70 5.65
CA PHE A 199 18.21 12.07 6.02
C PHE A 199 18.32 11.04 7.14
N GLN A 200 19.40 10.26 7.13
CA GLN A 200 19.68 9.29 8.18
C GLN A 200 20.01 9.99 9.51
N ALA A 201 20.70 11.13 9.48
CA ALA A 201 21.06 11.91 10.66
C ALA A 201 19.88 12.73 11.27
N LEU A 202 18.79 12.94 10.53
CA LEU A 202 17.61 13.65 11.08
C LEU A 202 17.09 12.97 12.35
N GLU A 203 16.77 13.78 13.36
CA GLU A 203 16.10 13.28 14.56
C GLU A 203 14.73 12.70 14.21
N LYS A 204 14.42 11.54 14.79
CA LYS A 204 13.17 10.80 14.53
C LYS A 204 12.42 10.59 15.84
N PRO A 205 11.85 11.65 16.44
CA PRO A 205 11.15 11.54 17.71
C PRO A 205 9.91 10.66 17.57
N PRO A 206 9.54 9.91 18.62
CA PRO A 206 8.32 9.10 18.59
C PRO A 206 7.09 9.98 18.41
N ALA A 207 6.11 9.49 17.66
CA ALA A 207 4.84 10.18 17.49
C ALA A 207 4.11 10.31 18.84
N ALA A 208 3.65 11.51 19.16
CA ALA A 208 2.91 11.75 20.40
C ALA A 208 1.53 11.07 20.36
N PRO A 209 1.04 10.51 21.49
CA PRO A 209 -0.30 9.97 21.57
C PRO A 209 -1.35 11.07 21.36
N SER A 210 -2.48 10.73 20.75
CA SER A 210 -3.57 11.68 20.57
C SER A 210 -4.29 11.91 21.90
N ALA A 211 -4.32 13.17 22.34
CA ALA A 211 -5.01 13.58 23.57
C ALA A 211 -6.55 13.50 23.48
N THR A 212 -7.13 13.39 22.28
CA THR A 212 -8.58 13.33 22.10
C THR A 212 -9.15 11.92 22.15
N LEU A 213 -8.29 10.89 22.22
CA LEU A 213 -8.75 9.50 22.25
C LEU A 213 -9.18 9.11 23.66
N SER A 214 -10.25 8.31 23.74
CA SER A 214 -10.70 7.67 24.97
C SER A 214 -10.28 6.20 25.00
N PRO A 215 -10.20 5.59 26.20
CA PRO A 215 -10.11 4.14 26.33
C PRO A 215 -11.18 3.45 25.47
N SER A 216 -10.81 2.33 24.84
CA SER A 216 -11.65 1.67 23.83
C SER A 216 -11.77 0.16 24.11
N PRO A 217 -12.94 -0.45 23.87
CA PRO A 217 -13.07 -1.90 23.93
C PRO A 217 -12.14 -2.60 22.92
N LEU A 218 -11.62 -3.76 23.32
CA LEU A 218 -10.69 -4.56 22.52
C LEU A 218 -11.20 -4.85 21.09
N SER A 219 -12.47 -5.23 20.96
CA SER A 219 -13.13 -5.51 19.67
C SER A 219 -13.16 -4.30 18.75
N SER A 220 -13.28 -3.08 19.30
CA SER A 220 -13.23 -1.85 18.51
C SER A 220 -11.83 -1.61 17.94
N LEU A 221 -10.78 -1.95 18.70
CA LEU A 221 -9.40 -1.72 18.28
C LEU A 221 -8.94 -2.66 17.16
N VAL A 222 -9.43 -3.91 17.13
CA VAL A 222 -9.16 -4.85 16.02
C VAL A 222 -9.47 -4.21 14.67
N HIS A 223 -10.61 -3.54 14.56
CA HIS A 223 -11.04 -2.87 13.33
C HIS A 223 -10.36 -1.52 13.08
N LYS A 224 -9.55 -1.03 14.02
CA LYS A 224 -8.73 0.19 13.89
C LYS A 224 -7.27 -0.12 13.58
N LEU A 225 -6.86 -1.39 13.53
CA LEU A 225 -5.55 -1.80 13.04
C LEU A 225 -5.46 -1.51 11.53
N ARG A 226 -4.37 -0.88 11.10
CA ARG A 226 -4.17 -0.35 9.73
C ARG A 226 -2.83 -0.76 9.15
N TRP A 227 -1.77 -0.65 9.93
CA TRP A 227 -0.43 -1.01 9.48
C TRP A 227 0.39 -1.60 10.61
N SER A 228 1.35 -2.44 10.24
CA SER A 228 2.44 -2.87 11.11
C SER A 228 3.74 -2.95 10.29
N ASN A 229 4.86 -2.58 10.91
CA ASN A 229 6.19 -2.67 10.28
C ASN A 229 6.80 -4.04 10.53
N ILE A 230 7.44 -4.63 9.52
CA ILE A 230 8.35 -5.78 9.69
C ILE A 230 9.68 -5.46 8.99
N GLY A 231 10.80 -5.90 9.57
CA GLY A 231 12.12 -5.50 9.09
C GLY A 231 12.54 -4.13 9.63
N TYR A 232 13.13 -3.30 8.78
CA TYR A 232 13.48 -1.93 9.15
C TYR A 232 12.23 -1.09 9.38
N PHE A 233 12.23 -0.34 10.48
CA PHE A 233 11.12 0.54 10.83
C PHE A 233 11.10 1.76 9.90
N TYR A 234 9.98 1.98 9.22
CA TYR A 234 9.75 3.18 8.42
C TYR A 234 9.15 4.29 9.28
N HIS A 235 9.87 5.41 9.42
CA HIS A 235 9.43 6.54 10.21
C HIS A 235 8.60 7.51 9.36
N TRP A 236 7.28 7.52 9.56
CA TRP A 236 6.32 8.30 8.77
C TRP A 236 6.56 9.81 8.79
N GLY A 237 7.05 10.36 9.91
CA GLY A 237 7.29 11.79 10.04
C GLY A 237 8.45 12.27 9.15
N THR A 238 9.55 11.52 9.13
CA THR A 238 10.75 11.86 8.34
C THR A 238 10.77 11.16 6.98
N LYS A 239 9.79 10.30 6.69
CA LYS A 239 9.68 9.52 5.45
C LYS A 239 10.94 8.68 5.15
N SER A 240 11.58 8.15 6.19
CA SER A 240 12.87 7.45 6.08
C SER A 240 12.91 6.20 6.97
N TYR A 241 13.75 5.23 6.63
CA TYR A 241 14.02 4.08 7.50
C TYR A 241 14.91 4.45 8.70
N GLN A 242 14.76 3.70 9.78
CA GLN A 242 15.62 3.76 10.98
C GLN A 242 16.56 2.56 10.99
N PHE A 243 17.84 2.81 10.70
CA PHE A 243 18.89 1.78 10.66
C PHE A 243 19.63 1.62 12.00
N ASP A 244 19.47 2.58 12.89
CA ASP A 244 20.00 2.61 14.26
C ASP A 244 19.21 1.73 15.24
N ARG A 245 17.97 1.37 14.87
CA ARG A 245 17.13 0.43 15.62
C ARG A 245 17.57 -1.01 15.43
N GLU A 246 17.35 -1.81 16.47
CA GLU A 246 17.45 -3.26 16.35
C GLU A 246 16.50 -3.77 15.26
N LEU A 247 17.06 -4.52 14.32
CA LEU A 247 16.32 -5.04 13.19
C LEU A 247 15.43 -6.18 13.64
N THR A 248 14.11 -6.01 13.51
CA THR A 248 13.19 -7.12 13.68
C THR A 248 13.28 -8.01 12.44
N PRO A 249 13.70 -9.29 12.55
CA PRO A 249 13.94 -10.12 11.38
C PRO A 249 12.65 -10.38 10.62
N ILE A 250 12.70 -10.20 9.30
CA ILE A 250 11.61 -10.64 8.44
C ILE A 250 11.56 -12.18 8.51
N PRO A 251 10.40 -12.81 8.71
CA PRO A 251 10.29 -14.26 8.79
C PRO A 251 10.82 -14.94 7.52
N SER A 252 11.65 -15.98 7.70
CA SER A 252 12.33 -16.69 6.59
C SER A 252 11.37 -17.17 5.50
N TYR A 253 10.16 -17.58 5.88
CA TYR A 253 9.12 -17.99 4.95
C TYR A 253 8.63 -16.85 4.04
N ILE A 254 8.49 -15.62 4.57
CA ILE A 254 8.19 -14.44 3.73
C ILE A 254 9.37 -14.14 2.82
N GLN A 255 10.60 -14.15 3.35
CA GLN A 255 11.80 -13.93 2.55
C GLN A 255 11.87 -14.91 1.37
N GLN A 256 11.58 -16.18 1.62
CA GLN A 256 11.58 -17.24 0.62
C GLN A 256 10.51 -17.02 -0.45
N ILE A 257 9.26 -16.68 -0.07
CA ILE A 257 8.20 -16.31 -1.03
C ILE A 257 8.65 -15.15 -1.93
N CYS A 258 9.24 -14.11 -1.34
CA CYS A 258 9.68 -12.93 -2.09
C CYS A 258 10.81 -13.29 -3.05
N LYS A 259 11.76 -14.11 -2.60
CA LYS A 259 12.85 -14.62 -3.43
C LYS A 259 12.34 -15.45 -4.59
N GLU A 260 11.44 -16.40 -4.33
CA GLU A 260 10.77 -17.18 -5.36
C GLU A 260 10.01 -16.28 -6.35
N CYS A 261 9.32 -15.25 -5.88
CA CYS A 261 8.61 -14.31 -6.74
C CYS A 261 9.57 -13.64 -7.73
N VAL A 262 10.67 -13.08 -7.24
CA VAL A 262 11.65 -12.37 -8.09
C VAL A 262 12.41 -13.33 -9.00
N SER A 263 12.84 -14.49 -8.49
CA SER A 263 13.58 -15.47 -9.29
C SER A 263 12.71 -16.19 -10.31
N SER A 264 11.39 -16.23 -10.11
CA SER A 264 10.45 -16.82 -11.06
C SER A 264 10.24 -16.00 -12.32
N VAL A 265 10.60 -14.72 -12.34
CA VAL A 265 10.32 -13.85 -13.50
C VAL A 265 11.46 -13.94 -14.50
N ASN A 266 11.14 -14.17 -15.77
CA ASN A 266 12.08 -13.97 -16.86
C ASN A 266 12.23 -12.47 -17.16
N TRP A 267 13.15 -11.81 -16.44
CA TRP A 267 13.37 -10.37 -16.54
C TRP A 267 13.82 -9.89 -17.93
N SER A 268 14.37 -10.78 -18.75
CA SER A 268 14.71 -10.44 -20.15
C SER A 268 13.47 -10.18 -21.01
N ASP A 269 12.33 -10.81 -20.71
CA ASP A 269 11.06 -10.53 -21.39
C ASP A 269 10.48 -9.17 -20.95
N VAL A 270 10.76 -8.76 -19.70
CA VAL A 270 10.30 -7.50 -19.10
C VAL A 270 11.04 -6.30 -19.68
N TRP A 271 12.36 -6.43 -19.82
CA TRP A 271 13.26 -5.36 -20.28
C TRP A 271 13.74 -5.56 -21.72
N ARG A 272 12.96 -6.27 -22.55
CA ARG A 272 13.27 -6.53 -23.96
C ARG A 272 13.60 -5.26 -24.75
N ASP A 273 14.39 -5.41 -25.81
CA ASP A 273 14.73 -4.34 -26.76
C ASP A 273 15.32 -3.07 -26.13
N GLY A 274 16.05 -3.23 -25.02
CA GLY A 274 16.68 -2.13 -24.27
C GLY A 274 15.65 -1.20 -23.62
N ALA A 275 14.49 -1.72 -23.20
CA ALA A 275 13.45 -0.94 -22.53
C ALA A 275 13.94 -0.30 -21.22
N ASP A 276 14.93 -0.90 -20.57
CA ASP A 276 15.64 -0.38 -19.41
C ASP A 276 16.43 0.90 -19.74
N MET A 277 17.23 0.87 -20.81
CA MET A 277 17.96 2.03 -21.33
C MET A 277 17.01 3.14 -21.79
N LYS A 278 15.94 2.77 -22.52
CA LYS A 278 14.91 3.72 -22.98
C LYS A 278 14.12 4.36 -21.85
N ALA A 279 13.96 3.65 -20.73
CA ALA A 279 13.34 4.20 -19.54
C ALA A 279 14.26 5.18 -18.79
N GLY A 280 15.51 5.37 -19.25
CA GLY A 280 16.49 6.25 -18.61
C GLY A 280 16.92 5.76 -17.23
N ARG A 281 16.67 4.49 -16.91
CA ARG A 281 16.79 3.96 -15.55
C ARG A 281 18.13 3.27 -15.25
N TRP A 282 18.90 2.91 -16.27
CA TRP A 282 20.19 2.26 -16.13
C TRP A 282 21.19 2.83 -17.16
N ASP A 283 22.39 3.14 -16.72
CA ASP A 283 23.50 3.72 -17.49
C ASP A 283 24.64 2.71 -17.73
N THR A 284 24.56 1.52 -17.12
CA THR A 284 25.60 0.49 -17.18
C THR A 284 25.37 -0.52 -18.30
N GLU A 285 26.47 -1.03 -18.89
CA GLU A 285 26.47 -2.14 -19.87
C GLU A 285 25.90 -3.46 -19.29
N HIS A 286 25.75 -3.54 -17.95
CA HIS A 286 25.21 -4.68 -17.22
C HIS A 286 24.11 -4.21 -16.27
N PRO A 287 22.83 -4.37 -16.63
CA PRO A 287 21.74 -3.93 -15.77
C PRO A 287 21.53 -4.91 -14.61
N ASP A 288 21.36 -4.37 -13.40
CA ASP A 288 21.26 -5.11 -12.14
C ASP A 288 20.15 -6.17 -12.13
N TRP A 289 19.08 -5.97 -12.91
CA TRP A 289 17.96 -6.91 -12.99
C TRP A 289 18.37 -8.30 -13.46
N SER A 290 19.47 -8.41 -14.21
CA SER A 290 20.02 -9.68 -14.68
C SER A 290 20.56 -10.55 -13.53
N GLU A 291 20.91 -9.93 -12.40
CA GLU A 291 21.43 -10.59 -11.22
C GLU A 291 20.37 -10.81 -10.13
N TRP A 292 19.22 -10.12 -10.18
CA TRP A 292 18.17 -10.22 -9.17
C TRP A 292 17.77 -11.66 -8.82
N PRO A 293 17.63 -12.62 -9.75
CA PRO A 293 17.34 -14.01 -9.39
C PRO A 293 18.36 -14.65 -8.43
N LYS A 294 19.61 -14.17 -8.45
CA LYS A 294 20.72 -14.64 -7.61
C LYS A 294 20.91 -13.78 -6.36
N THR A 295 20.81 -12.47 -6.51
CA THR A 295 21.16 -11.49 -5.47
C THR A 295 19.98 -11.07 -4.61
N TYR A 296 18.74 -11.26 -5.09
CA TYR A 296 17.55 -10.93 -4.31
C TYR A 296 17.41 -11.91 -3.14
N GLY A 297 17.69 -11.40 -1.95
CA GLY A 297 17.68 -12.16 -0.71
C GLY A 297 18.15 -11.29 0.45
N TYR A 298 18.03 -11.82 1.66
CA TYR A 298 18.43 -11.12 2.88
C TYR A 298 19.94 -11.26 3.07
N VAL A 299 20.71 -10.22 2.74
CA VAL A 299 22.16 -10.18 2.94
C VAL A 299 22.47 -9.16 4.04
N ASN A 300 23.08 -9.60 5.15
CA ASN A 300 23.55 -8.73 6.25
C ASN A 300 22.50 -7.72 6.79
N GLY A 301 21.28 -8.17 7.09
CA GLY A 301 20.24 -7.29 7.63
C GLY A 301 19.47 -6.47 6.60
N ALA A 302 19.96 -6.39 5.36
CA ALA A 302 19.28 -5.73 4.26
C ALA A 302 18.94 -6.76 3.19
N CYS A 303 17.66 -7.17 3.11
CA CYS A 303 17.17 -7.70 1.86
C CYS A 303 17.06 -6.53 0.90
N GLY A 304 18.11 -6.15 0.16
CA GLY A 304 18.10 -4.96 -0.71
C GLY A 304 17.34 -3.78 -0.09
N GLN A 305 17.67 -3.43 1.17
CA GLN A 305 16.98 -2.44 2.02
C GLN A 305 15.43 -2.42 1.94
N ILE A 306 14.79 -3.58 2.08
CA ILE A 306 13.33 -3.68 2.22
C ILE A 306 12.96 -3.62 3.72
N GLY A 307 12.34 -2.51 4.15
CA GLY A 307 11.34 -2.58 5.20
C GLY A 307 9.98 -2.84 4.54
N ALA A 308 9.28 -3.88 4.96
CA ALA A 308 7.97 -4.21 4.40
C ALA A 308 6.88 -3.65 5.32
N LEU A 309 5.99 -2.85 4.73
CA LEU A 309 4.77 -2.44 5.39
C LEU A 309 3.70 -3.49 5.12
N VAL A 310 3.11 -4.03 6.18
CA VAL A 310 1.93 -4.86 6.02
C VAL A 310 0.69 -4.01 6.22
N ASP A 311 -0.04 -3.75 5.13
CA ASP A 311 -1.35 -3.11 5.19
C ASP A 311 -2.39 -4.10 5.75
N LEU A 312 -2.69 -3.93 7.03
CA LEU A 312 -3.62 -4.74 7.81
C LEU A 312 -5.08 -4.32 7.58
N THR A 313 -5.32 -3.15 7.01
CA THR A 313 -6.66 -2.71 6.58
C THR A 313 -7.24 -3.66 5.55
N SER A 314 -6.35 -4.22 4.74
CA SER A 314 -6.65 -5.29 3.79
C SER A 314 -6.94 -6.59 4.56
N CYS A 315 -6.09 -7.08 5.47
CA CYS A 315 -6.21 -8.43 6.08
C CYS A 315 -7.57 -8.82 6.70
N LEU A 316 -8.37 -7.85 7.14
CA LEU A 316 -9.73 -8.10 7.65
C LEU A 316 -10.80 -8.25 6.55
N ASN A 317 -10.48 -7.94 5.29
CA ASN A 317 -11.35 -8.11 4.11
C ASN A 317 -10.66 -8.72 2.86
N PHE A 318 -9.32 -8.74 2.75
CA PHE A 318 -8.47 -9.07 1.58
C PHE A 318 -6.99 -9.31 1.97
N VAL A 319 -6.17 -9.94 1.11
CA VAL A 319 -4.70 -9.99 1.29
C VAL A 319 -4.04 -9.11 0.26
N GLY A 320 -3.32 -8.08 0.73
CA GLY A 320 -2.41 -7.27 -0.06
C GLY A 320 -1.07 -7.20 0.64
N LEU A 321 0.01 -7.69 0.02
CA LEU A 321 1.37 -7.29 0.38
C LEU A 321 1.84 -6.27 -0.64
N GLY A 322 2.01 -5.02 -0.20
CA GLY A 322 2.78 -4.02 -0.93
C GLY A 322 4.24 -4.10 -0.48
N MET A 323 5.14 -4.44 -1.39
CA MET A 323 6.57 -4.45 -1.19
C MET A 323 7.20 -3.49 -2.17
N CYS A 324 7.89 -2.46 -1.70
CA CYS A 324 8.70 -1.64 -2.58
C CYS A 324 10.15 -2.15 -2.56
N ILE A 325 10.71 -2.43 -3.74
CA ILE A 325 12.15 -2.58 -3.97
C ILE A 325 12.69 -1.17 -4.24
N PRO A 326 13.38 -0.52 -3.29
CA PRO A 326 14.18 0.64 -3.61
C PRO A 326 15.41 0.20 -4.41
N HIS A 327 15.65 0.85 -5.56
CA HIS A 327 16.93 0.78 -6.25
C HIS A 327 17.76 2.00 -5.85
N TRP A 328 19.00 1.80 -5.44
CA TRP A 328 19.97 2.88 -5.23
C TRP A 328 21.11 2.69 -6.22
N GLY A 329 20.96 3.31 -7.40
CA GLY A 329 22.05 3.46 -8.35
C GLY A 329 22.58 4.89 -8.23
N SER A 330 23.89 5.07 -8.32
CA SER A 330 24.52 6.37 -8.49
C SER A 330 23.98 7.03 -9.75
N TYR A 331 23.31 8.18 -9.63
CA TYR A 331 22.82 8.92 -10.80
C TYR A 331 23.13 10.41 -10.62
N GLU A 332 24.00 10.94 -11.48
CA GLU A 332 24.15 12.38 -11.69
C GLU A 332 22.92 12.88 -12.46
N GLY A 333 21.77 13.03 -11.78
CA GLY A 333 20.56 13.46 -12.45
C GLY A 333 19.26 13.29 -11.65
N GLY A 334 19.22 13.73 -10.39
CA GLY A 334 18.04 14.32 -9.75
C GLY A 334 16.72 13.55 -9.57
N GLU A 335 16.51 12.36 -10.13
CA GLU A 335 15.24 11.62 -9.97
C GLU A 335 15.43 10.22 -9.41
N SER A 336 14.86 9.96 -8.23
CA SER A 336 14.76 8.62 -7.64
C SER A 336 13.39 8.01 -7.87
N HIS A 337 13.37 6.74 -8.29
CA HIS A 337 12.15 5.96 -8.51
C HIS A 337 12.20 4.65 -7.74
N SER A 338 11.16 4.39 -6.94
CA SER A 338 10.99 3.13 -6.20
C SER A 338 10.14 2.15 -7.02
N HIS A 339 10.56 0.89 -7.12
CA HIS A 339 9.73 -0.17 -7.70
C HIS A 339 8.79 -0.69 -6.62
N CYS A 340 7.48 -0.75 -6.85
CA CYS A 340 6.55 -1.37 -5.90
C CYS A 340 5.90 -2.62 -6.51
N PHE A 341 6.18 -3.77 -5.90
CA PHE A 341 5.52 -5.04 -6.09
C PHE A 341 4.30 -5.06 -5.19
N ALA A 342 3.13 -5.31 -5.76
CA ALA A 342 1.93 -5.50 -4.95
C ALA A 342 1.33 -6.87 -5.26
N LEU A 343 1.39 -7.80 -4.30
CA LEU A 343 0.68 -9.07 -4.36
C LEU A 343 -0.74 -8.83 -3.88
N TRP A 344 -1.70 -8.81 -4.80
CA TRP A 344 -3.13 -8.63 -4.49
C TRP A 344 -3.91 -9.93 -4.73
N ARG A 345 -4.80 -10.27 -3.79
CA ARG A 345 -5.95 -11.16 -4.05
C ARG A 345 -7.22 -10.33 -3.97
N CYS A 346 -8.15 -10.48 -4.91
CA CYS A 346 -9.42 -9.75 -4.94
C CYS A 346 -10.59 -10.64 -4.42
N GLY A 347 -11.02 -10.43 -3.17
CA GLY A 347 -12.33 -10.80 -2.58
C GLY A 347 -13.35 -9.64 -2.58
N ASN A 348 -14.28 -9.54 -1.63
CA ASN A 348 -15.47 -8.65 -1.76
C ASN A 348 -15.29 -7.27 -1.12
N HIS A 349 -15.51 -6.21 -1.93
CA HIS A 349 -15.54 -4.76 -1.63
C HIS A 349 -14.34 -3.94 -2.13
N VAL A 350 -14.62 -3.10 -3.14
CA VAL A 350 -13.69 -2.18 -3.81
C VAL A 350 -13.25 -1.06 -2.86
N TRP A 351 -11.95 -1.01 -2.53
CA TRP A 351 -11.26 0.17 -1.99
C TRP A 351 -9.83 0.21 -2.54
N THR A 352 -9.49 1.26 -3.29
CA THR A 352 -8.15 1.50 -3.83
C THR A 352 -7.24 2.19 -2.80
N SER A 353 -6.10 1.58 -2.49
CA SER A 353 -4.91 2.28 -2.01
C SER A 353 -3.82 2.09 -3.07
N LEU A 354 -3.58 3.15 -3.85
CA LEU A 354 -2.45 3.26 -4.76
C LEU A 354 -1.72 4.54 -4.35
N SER A 355 -0.59 4.39 -3.66
CA SER A 355 0.41 5.44 -3.61
C SER A 355 1.26 5.32 -4.88
N ALA A 356 0.74 5.85 -5.98
CA ALA A 356 1.55 6.07 -7.18
C ALA A 356 2.27 7.41 -7.00
N GLY A 357 3.59 7.37 -6.92
CA GLY A 357 4.41 8.56 -7.14
C GLY A 357 4.14 9.07 -8.56
N VAL A 358 3.66 10.29 -8.65
CA VAL A 358 3.40 10.97 -9.92
C VAL A 358 4.75 11.40 -10.49
N SER A 359 5.15 10.89 -11.67
CA SER A 359 6.13 11.57 -12.52
C SER A 359 5.34 12.40 -13.52
N CYS A 360 5.36 13.72 -13.35
CA CYS A 360 4.85 14.66 -14.35
C CYS A 360 5.97 14.97 -15.34
N ARG A 361 5.81 14.58 -16.62
CA ARG A 361 6.65 15.12 -17.70
C ARG A 361 6.26 16.58 -17.96
N VAL A 362 7.21 17.48 -17.78
CA VAL A 362 7.15 18.82 -18.40
C VAL A 362 7.68 18.67 -19.82
N PRO A 363 6.92 19.04 -20.88
CA PRO A 363 7.51 19.17 -22.22
C PRO A 363 8.45 20.37 -22.19
N GLY A 364 9.71 20.13 -22.56
CA GLY A 364 10.63 21.21 -22.85
C GLY A 364 10.13 21.96 -24.08
N ASP A 365 10.14 23.29 -24.02
CA ASP A 365 10.59 24.10 -25.13
C ASP A 365 10.96 25.50 -24.66
N ASP A 366 11.91 26.05 -25.40
CA ASP A 366 12.51 27.37 -25.26
C ASP A 366 11.50 28.52 -25.05
N GLN A 367 11.92 29.45 -24.18
CA GLN A 367 11.42 30.82 -24.06
C GLN A 367 9.91 31.04 -23.86
N ALA A 368 9.49 31.20 -22.60
CA ALA A 368 8.54 32.25 -22.22
C ALA A 368 8.63 32.55 -20.71
N GLN A 369 9.04 33.77 -20.38
CA GLN A 369 8.89 34.35 -19.04
C GLN A 369 7.41 34.47 -18.70
N TYR A 370 6.96 33.85 -17.60
CA TYR A 370 5.82 34.34 -16.84
C TYR A 370 6.07 34.16 -15.34
N GLN A 371 6.29 35.29 -14.67
CA GLN A 371 6.08 35.46 -13.24
C GLN A 371 4.58 35.30 -12.93
N CYS A 372 4.25 34.55 -11.88
CA CYS A 372 2.99 34.70 -11.15
C CYS A 372 3.23 34.39 -9.67
N GLU A 373 3.28 35.44 -8.87
CA GLU A 373 3.11 35.43 -7.42
C GLU A 373 1.64 35.13 -7.07
N ALA A 374 1.40 34.28 -6.06
CA ALA A 374 0.30 34.38 -5.09
C ALA A 374 0.48 33.23 -4.07
N GLY A 375 0.40 33.39 -2.75
CA GLY A 375 -0.34 34.40 -2.00
C GLY A 375 -1.65 33.81 -1.48
N LEU A 376 -1.59 33.22 -0.27
CA LEU A 376 -2.65 33.07 0.74
C LEU A 376 -4.00 32.40 0.36
N SER A 377 -4.38 31.40 1.15
CA SER A 377 -5.40 31.55 2.22
C SER A 377 -6.19 30.26 2.47
N ASN A 378 -6.10 29.79 3.72
CA ASN A 378 -7.15 29.15 4.51
C ASN A 378 -8.54 29.04 3.86
N GLN A 379 -9.10 27.82 3.85
CA GLN A 379 -10.48 27.61 4.30
C GLN A 379 -10.72 26.17 4.77
N LEU A 380 -10.95 26.06 6.08
CA LEU A 380 -11.59 24.95 6.77
C LEU A 380 -12.94 24.61 6.14
N CYS A 381 -13.28 23.32 6.07
CA CYS A 381 -14.67 22.89 6.21
C CYS A 381 -14.73 21.53 6.93
N VAL A 382 -15.60 21.52 7.93
CA VAL A 382 -15.90 20.53 8.99
C VAL A 382 -16.38 19.19 8.45
#